data_AF-A0A3D4EH17-F1
#
_entry.id   AF-A0A3D4EH17-F1
#
_cell.length_a   1.000
_cell.length_b   1.000
_cell.length_c   1.000
_cell.angle_alpha   90.00
_cell.angle_beta   90.00
_cell.angle_gamma   90.00
#
_symmetry.space_group_name_H-M   'P 1'
#
loop_
_entity.id
_entity.type
_entity.pdbx_description
1 polymer ?
#
loop_
_entity_poly.entity_id
_entity_poly.type
_entity_poly.pdbx_seq_one_letter_code
_entity_poly.pdbx_strand_id
1 'polypeptide(L)'
;MRLIDADALWDDVRSDLGNGTIEFHEADMIDDYLTVAPSAEAFAGKWISVRDAMPTYGQTVLAIVSGKPRANIELIGACALAEYYGDEGYWNVDEYPGWVHAKVTHWLPIPELPQVSKTKRCY
;
A
#
# COMPACT_ATOMS: atom_id res chain seq x y z
N MET A 1 21.72 -6.12 -5.91
CA MET A 1 20.69 -5.24 -5.33
C MET A 1 20.48 -5.74 -3.91
N ARG A 2 21.00 -5.02 -2.91
CA ARG A 2 20.87 -5.45 -1.51
C ARG A 2 19.48 -5.03 -1.05
N LEU A 3 18.66 -6.02 -0.71
CA LEU A 3 17.42 -5.83 0.04
C LEU A 3 17.78 -5.01 1.28
N ILE A 4 16.94 -4.04 1.61
CA ILE A 4 17.08 -3.28 2.86
C ILE A 4 16.97 -4.34 3.96
N ASP A 5 18.06 -4.52 4.69
CA ASP A 5 18.11 -5.45 5.80
C ASP A 5 17.26 -4.84 6.92
N ALA A 6 16.06 -5.39 7.11
CA ALA A 6 15.11 -4.88 8.08
C ALA A 6 15.69 -4.96 9.49
N ASP A 7 16.49 -6.00 9.77
CA ASP A 7 17.13 -6.18 11.08
C ASP A 7 18.18 -5.09 11.31
N ALA A 8 18.94 -4.73 10.28
CA ALA A 8 19.90 -3.63 10.35
C ALA A 8 19.22 -2.26 10.56
N LEU A 9 18.02 -2.05 10.01
CA LEU A 9 17.26 -0.82 10.20
C LEU A 9 16.64 -0.75 11.61
N TRP A 10 16.19 -1.88 12.15
CA TRP A 10 15.71 -1.98 13.53
C TRP A 10 16.81 -1.76 14.57
N ASP A 11 18.03 -2.22 14.30
CA ASP A 11 19.18 -1.97 15.18
C ASP A 11 19.59 -0.48 15.19
N ASP A 12 19.49 0.21 14.05
CA ASP A 12 19.78 1.64 13.93
C ASP A 12 18.71 2.48 14.66
N VAL A 13 17.43 2.16 14.46
CA VAL A 13 16.31 2.78 15.18
C VAL A 13 16.43 2.56 16.69
N ARG A 14 16.82 1.36 17.14
CA ARG A 14 17.04 1.08 18.57
C ARG A 14 18.23 1.86 19.13
N SER A 15 19.30 2.00 18.35
CA SER A 15 20.49 2.78 18.71
C SER A 15 20.16 4.28 18.88
N ASP A 16 19.36 4.83 17.96
CA ASP A 16 18.89 6.21 18.01
C ASP A 16 17.80 6.46 19.07
N LEU A 17 17.03 5.43 19.44
CA LEU A 17 16.11 5.53 20.57
C LEU A 17 16.83 5.42 21.92
N GLY A 18 18.02 4.81 21.96
CA GLY A 18 18.84 4.70 23.18
C GLY A 18 19.52 6.02 23.59
N ASN A 19 19.53 7.03 22.72
CA ASN A 19 20.21 8.31 22.95
C ASN A 19 19.25 9.52 23.01
N GLY A 20 17.94 9.31 22.89
CA GLY A 20 16.91 10.36 22.89
C GLY A 20 15.79 10.12 23.90
N THR A 21 15.41 11.19 24.58
CA THR A 21 14.35 11.36 25.58
C THR A 21 12.99 10.70 25.23
N ILE A 22 12.86 9.39 25.38
CA ILE A 22 11.55 8.70 25.47
C ILE A 22 11.56 7.91 26.77
N GLU A 23 10.72 8.32 27.72
CA GLU A 23 10.55 7.61 28.99
C GLU A 23 10.00 6.20 28.72
N PHE A 24 10.61 5.22 29.39
CA PHE A 24 10.55 3.76 29.18
C PHE A 24 9.17 3.09 29.44
N HIS A 25 8.06 3.72 29.04
CA HIS A 25 6.72 3.11 29.05
C HIS A 25 6.11 2.95 27.66
N GLU A 26 6.64 3.61 26.64
CA GLU A 26 6.11 3.51 25.27
C GLU A 26 6.77 2.40 24.42
N ALA A 27 8.00 1.97 24.76
CA ALA A 27 8.69 0.91 24.02
C ALA A 27 8.02 -0.47 24.18
N ASP A 28 7.60 -0.82 25.40
CA ASP A 28 6.85 -2.07 25.67
C ASP A 28 5.51 -2.10 24.91
N MET A 29 4.87 -0.94 24.75
CA MET A 29 3.61 -0.81 24.01
C MET A 29 3.79 -1.03 22.51
N ILE A 30 4.95 -0.65 21.95
CA ILE A 30 5.26 -0.86 20.52
C ILE A 30 5.57 -2.34 20.27
N ASP A 31 6.33 -3.00 21.16
CA ASP A 31 6.68 -4.42 21.02
C ASP A 31 5.44 -5.33 21.15
N ASP A 32 4.54 -5.03 22.09
CA ASP A 32 3.25 -5.71 22.20
C ASP A 32 2.42 -5.49 20.91
N TYR A 33 2.36 -4.26 20.40
CA TYR A 33 1.61 -3.97 19.17
C TYR A 33 2.19 -4.66 17.92
N LEU A 34 3.52 -4.74 17.79
CA LEU A 34 4.20 -5.42 16.69
C LEU A 34 4.08 -6.94 16.77
N THR A 35 4.01 -7.52 17.98
CA THR A 35 3.87 -8.97 18.17
C THR A 35 2.46 -9.48 17.87
N VAL A 36 1.41 -8.67 18.08
CA VAL A 36 0.04 -9.00 17.64
C VAL A 36 -0.31 -8.50 16.25
N ALA A 37 0.50 -7.60 15.67
CA ALA A 37 0.30 -7.18 14.30
C ALA A 37 0.40 -8.42 13.39
N PRO A 38 -0.66 -8.77 12.64
CA PRO A 38 -0.58 -9.89 11.72
C PRO A 38 0.56 -9.57 10.75
N SER A 39 1.60 -10.40 10.75
CA SER A 39 2.63 -10.38 9.72
C SER A 39 1.92 -10.73 8.41
N ALA A 40 1.45 -9.70 7.71
CA ALA A 40 0.97 -9.86 6.35
C ALA A 40 2.14 -10.44 5.57
N GLU A 41 1.97 -11.64 5.01
CA GLU A 41 2.93 -12.17 4.05
C GLU A 41 3.17 -11.06 3.02
N ALA A 42 4.43 -10.61 2.90
CA ALA A 42 4.75 -9.49 2.04
C ALA A 42 4.24 -9.81 0.63
N PHE A 43 3.24 -9.05 0.17
CA PHE A 43 2.66 -9.27 -1.14
C PHE A 43 3.75 -9.05 -2.18
N ALA A 44 4.28 -10.14 -2.73
CA ALA A 44 5.37 -10.13 -3.70
C ALA A 44 4.91 -9.69 -5.11
N GLY A 45 3.75 -9.02 -5.19
CA GLY A 45 3.20 -8.54 -6.44
C GLY A 45 4.11 -7.50 -7.09
N LYS A 46 4.38 -7.70 -8.38
CA LYS A 46 5.18 -6.77 -9.18
C LYS A 46 4.27 -5.70 -9.79
N TRP A 47 4.66 -4.44 -9.66
CA TRP A 47 4.04 -3.33 -10.37
C TRP A 47 4.09 -3.54 -11.90
N ILE A 48 2.94 -3.43 -12.55
CA ILE A 48 2.75 -3.59 -13.99
C ILE A 48 2.63 -2.21 -14.61
N SER A 49 3.41 -1.90 -15.65
CA SER A 49 3.26 -0.63 -16.36
C SER A 49 1.99 -0.64 -17.20
N VAL A 50 1.25 0.48 -17.21
CA VAL A 50 0.09 0.67 -18.09
C VAL A 50 0.44 0.55 -19.58
N ARG A 51 1.72 0.72 -19.93
CA ARG A 51 2.23 0.53 -21.30
C ARG A 51 2.40 -0.94 -21.68
N ASP A 52 2.66 -1.78 -20.70
CA ASP A 52 2.92 -3.21 -20.91
C ASP A 52 1.59 -3.99 -20.91
N ALA A 53 0.72 -3.69 -19.96
CA ALA A 53 -0.61 -4.28 -19.87
C ALA A 53 -1.57 -3.35 -19.14
N MET A 54 -2.84 -3.37 -19.56
CA MET A 54 -3.93 -2.69 -18.87
C MET A 54 -4.70 -3.71 -18.02
N PRO A 55 -5.25 -3.28 -16.86
CA PRO A 55 -6.13 -4.14 -16.08
C PRO A 55 -7.43 -4.41 -16.85
N THR A 56 -8.19 -5.40 -16.37
CA THR A 56 -9.49 -5.71 -16.96
C THR A 56 -10.44 -4.51 -16.77
N TYR A 57 -11.33 -4.28 -17.73
CA TYR A 57 -12.36 -3.25 -17.62
C TYR A 57 -13.12 -3.37 -16.30
N GLY A 58 -13.22 -2.27 -15.56
CA GLY A 58 -13.92 -2.21 -14.27
C GLY A 58 -13.24 -2.97 -13.13
N GLN A 59 -12.00 -3.44 -13.30
CA GLN A 59 -11.23 -4.06 -12.23
C GLN A 59 -10.64 -2.99 -11.30
N THR A 60 -10.93 -3.10 -10.00
CA THR A 60 -10.27 -2.29 -8.97
C THR A 60 -8.84 -2.77 -8.77
N VAL A 61 -7.88 -1.85 -8.87
CA VAL A 61 -6.45 -2.10 -8.72
C VAL A 61 -5.82 -1.02 -7.86
N LEU A 62 -4.65 -1.31 -7.30
CA LEU A 62 -3.81 -0.28 -6.72
C LEU A 62 -3.00 0.37 -7.84
N ALA A 63 -3.03 1.70 -7.95
CA ALA A 63 -2.43 2.44 -9.05
C ALA A 63 -1.52 3.57 -8.57
N ILE A 64 -0.47 3.84 -9.35
CA ILE A 64 0.38 5.03 -9.17
C ILE A 64 -0.19 6.17 -10.02
N VAL A 65 -0.85 7.11 -9.35
CA VAL A 65 -1.55 8.26 -9.94
C VAL A 65 -0.74 9.55 -9.80
N SER A 66 -0.88 10.44 -10.77
CA SER A 66 -0.32 11.79 -10.71
C SER A 66 -1.24 12.79 -11.39
N GLY A 67 -1.17 14.03 -10.95
CA GLY A 67 -1.91 15.16 -11.50
C GLY A 67 -2.70 15.90 -10.43
N LYS A 68 -3.69 16.68 -10.86
CA LYS A 68 -4.33 17.69 -10.02
C LYS A 68 -5.84 17.44 -9.93
N PRO A 69 -6.31 16.56 -9.02
CA PRO A 69 -7.74 16.25 -8.90
C PRO A 69 -8.58 17.46 -8.50
N ARG A 70 -8.00 18.39 -7.72
CA ARG A 70 -8.64 19.64 -7.29
C ARG A 70 -7.68 20.81 -7.37
N ALA A 71 -8.19 22.04 -7.41
CA ALA A 71 -7.37 23.25 -7.54
C ALA A 71 -6.26 23.39 -6.47
N ASN A 72 -6.51 22.86 -5.27
CA ASN A 72 -5.63 22.93 -4.10
C ASN A 72 -4.93 21.60 -3.74
N ILE A 73 -5.09 20.53 -4.54
CA ILE A 73 -4.51 19.22 -4.28
C ILE A 73 -3.79 18.72 -5.52
N GLU A 74 -2.51 18.38 -5.39
CA GLU A 74 -1.68 17.79 -6.43
C GLU A 74 -1.11 16.46 -5.93
N LEU A 75 -1.32 15.41 -6.72
CA LEU A 75 -0.79 14.08 -6.48
C LEU A 75 0.46 13.88 -7.35
N ILE A 76 1.56 13.45 -6.72
CA ILE A 76 2.83 13.18 -7.38
C ILE A 76 3.22 11.74 -7.07
N GLY A 77 3.04 10.85 -8.05
CA GLY A 77 3.35 9.42 -7.90
C GLY A 77 2.64 8.75 -6.71
N ALA A 78 1.44 9.19 -6.36
CA ALA A 78 0.72 8.69 -5.20
C ALA A 78 0.11 7.31 -5.48
N CYS A 79 0.09 6.43 -4.47
CA CYS A 79 -0.68 5.19 -4.53
C CYS A 79 -2.15 5.50 -4.23
N ALA A 80 -3.06 5.02 -5.08
CA ALA A 80 -4.50 5.19 -4.91
C ALA A 80 -5.25 3.96 -5.44
N LEU A 81 -6.48 3.75 -4.97
CA LEU A 81 -7.37 2.75 -5.59
C LEU A 81 -7.96 3.34 -6.86
N ALA A 82 -7.89 2.58 -7.96
CA ALA A 82 -8.39 3.04 -9.24
C ALA A 82 -8.99 1.91 -10.07
N GLU A 83 -9.91 2.28 -10.95
CA GLU A 83 -10.57 1.41 -11.90
C GLU A 83 -10.36 1.94 -13.32
N TYR A 84 -10.04 1.04 -14.25
CA TYR A 84 -9.88 1.40 -15.65
C TYR A 84 -11.18 1.19 -16.43
N TYR A 85 -11.65 2.26 -17.07
CA TYR A 85 -12.82 2.24 -17.95
C TYR A 85 -12.36 2.33 -19.40
N GLY A 86 -12.02 1.17 -19.98
CA GLY A 86 -11.46 1.05 -21.33
C GLY A 86 -12.32 1.57 -22.48
N ASP A 87 -13.64 1.60 -22.34
CA ASP A 87 -14.55 2.14 -23.37
C ASP A 87 -14.42 3.66 -23.53
N GLU A 88 -14.08 4.36 -22.45
CA GLU A 88 -13.95 5.81 -22.39
C GLU A 88 -12.49 6.26 -22.21
N GLY A 89 -11.57 5.32 -22.00
CA GLY A 89 -10.12 5.56 -21.95
C GLY A 89 -9.64 6.34 -20.73
N TYR A 90 -10.42 6.38 -19.64
CA TYR A 90 -10.06 7.08 -18.41
C TYR A 90 -9.97 6.14 -17.20
N TRP A 91 -9.35 6.67 -16.15
CA TRP A 91 -9.24 6.02 -14.85
C TRP A 91 -10.16 6.71 -13.86
N ASN A 92 -10.97 5.94 -13.15
CA ASN A 92 -11.70 6.43 -11.99
C ASN A 92 -10.83 6.22 -10.75
N VAL A 93 -10.49 7.30 -10.05
CA VAL A 93 -9.72 7.25 -8.80
C VAL A 93 -10.70 7.39 -7.64
N ASP A 94 -10.75 6.38 -6.76
CA ASP A 94 -11.82 6.23 -5.77
C ASP A 94 -11.91 7.44 -4.81
N GLU A 95 -10.77 7.97 -4.39
CA GLU A 95 -10.71 9.12 -3.48
C GLU A 95 -11.12 10.45 -4.15
N TYR A 96 -11.14 10.49 -5.49
CA TYR A 96 -11.40 11.69 -6.28
C TYR A 96 -12.38 11.40 -7.43
N PRO A 97 -13.66 11.10 -7.11
CA PRO A 97 -14.66 10.81 -8.13
C PRO A 97 -14.85 12.00 -9.07
N GLY A 98 -14.98 11.70 -10.37
CA GLY A 98 -15.12 12.70 -11.44
C GLY A 98 -13.81 13.31 -11.92
N TRP A 99 -12.66 12.86 -11.41
CA TRP A 99 -11.36 13.28 -11.94
C TRP A 99 -10.98 12.48 -13.19
N VAL A 100 -11.32 13.03 -14.37
CA VAL A 100 -11.19 12.33 -15.67
C VAL A 100 -9.76 12.26 -16.21
N HIS A 101 -8.87 13.17 -15.79
CA HIS A 101 -7.53 13.32 -16.37
C HIS A 101 -6.41 12.81 -15.44
N ALA A 102 -6.70 11.77 -14.67
CA ALA A 102 -5.69 11.12 -13.85
C ALA A 102 -4.60 10.48 -14.73
N LYS A 103 -3.33 10.80 -14.46
CA LYS A 103 -2.20 10.14 -15.12
C LYS A 103 -1.80 8.91 -14.30
N VAL A 104 -2.07 7.73 -14.83
CA VAL A 104 -1.62 6.46 -14.22
C VAL A 104 -0.39 5.95 -14.94
N THR A 105 0.61 5.48 -14.17
CA THR A 105 1.86 4.93 -14.75
C THR A 105 2.02 3.44 -14.53
N HIS A 106 1.65 2.96 -13.35
CA HIS A 106 1.76 1.56 -12.95
C HIS A 106 0.53 1.15 -12.15
N TRP A 107 0.20 -0.13 -12.18
CA TRP A 107 -0.87 -0.72 -11.39
C TRP A 107 -0.47 -2.08 -10.84
N LEU A 108 -1.21 -2.53 -9.85
CA LEU A 108 -1.01 -3.78 -9.13
C LEU A 108 -2.37 -4.39 -8.78
N PRO A 109 -2.61 -5.68 -9.05
CA PRO A 109 -3.85 -6.32 -8.61
C PRO A 109 -3.90 -6.35 -7.08
N ILE A 110 -5.09 -6.13 -6.53
CA ILE A 110 -5.31 -6.25 -5.09
C ILE A 110 -5.18 -7.72 -4.69
N PRO A 111 -4.41 -8.05 -3.64
CA PRO A 111 -4.28 -9.43 -3.15
C PRO A 111 -5.62 -10.01 -2.73
N GLU A 112 -5.76 -11.33 -2.88
CA GLU A 112 -6.86 -12.05 -2.25
C GLU A 112 -6.72 -11.98 -0.71
N LEU A 113 -7.86 -11.97 -0.03
CA LEU A 113 -7.88 -11.98 1.44
C LEU A 113 -7.27 -13.28 1.96
N PRO A 114 -6.51 -13.22 3.07
CA PRO A 114 -5.97 -14.42 3.71
C PRO A 114 -7.11 -15.33 4.17
N GLN A 115 -7.00 -16.63 3.87
CA GLN A 115 -7.99 -17.61 4.33
C GLN A 115 -7.77 -17.89 5.82
N VAL A 116 -8.65 -17.36 6.68
CA VAL A 116 -8.70 -17.78 8.09
C VAL A 116 -9.28 -19.19 8.12
N SER A 117 -8.44 -20.18 8.45
CA SER A 117 -8.93 -21.53 8.70
C SER A 117 -9.98 -21.45 9.81
N LYS A 118 -11.20 -21.90 9.52
CA LYS A 118 -12.25 -22.01 10.53
C LYS A 118 -11.80 -23.06 11.54
N THR A 119 -11.09 -22.66 12.59
CA THR A 119 -10.87 -23.49 13.77
C THR A 119 -12.25 -23.89 14.26
N LYS A 120 -12.59 -25.17 14.09
CA LYS A 120 -13.82 -25.74 14.64
C LYS A 120 -13.79 -25.44 16.12
N ARG A 121 -14.70 -24.57 16.60
CA ARG A 121 -15.01 -24.52 18.03
C ARG A 121 -15.59 -25.88 18.38
N CYS A 122 -14.78 -26.71 19.03
CA CYS A 122 -15.28 -27.88 19.73
C CYS A 122 -16.10 -27.37 20.92
N TYR A 123 -17.40 -27.68 20.92
CA TYR A 123 -18.25 -27.67 22.11
C TYR A 123 -18.25 -29.07 22.71
#